data_AF-A0A258QD26-F1
#
_entry.id   AF-A0A258QD26-F1
#
_cell.length_a   1.000
_cell.length_b   1.000
_cell.length_c   1.000
_cell.angle_alpha   90.00
_cell.angle_beta   90.00
_cell.angle_gamma   90.00
#
_symmetry.space_group_name_H-M   'P 1'
#
loop_
_entity.id
_entity.type
_entity.pdbx_description
1 polymer ?
#
loop_
_entity_poly.entity_id
_entity_poly.type
_entity_poly.pdbx_seq_one_letter_code
_entity_poly.pdbx_strand_id
1 'polypeptide(L)' 'MKKLYIKTFGCQMNEYDSGKMADLLHANEGMTLTNTPEDADVVLLNTCSIREKAEDKVFSDLGRLRELKKNKPNL' A
#
# COMPACT_ATOMS: atom_id res chain seq x y z
N MET A 1 11.60 4.35 12.99
CA MET A 1 10.55 3.32 12.84
C MET A 1 10.16 3.30 11.37
N LYS A 2 10.12 2.14 10.72
CA LYS A 2 9.75 2.08 9.30
C LYS A 2 8.29 2.50 9.11
N LYS A 3 8.00 3.33 8.12
CA LYS A 3 6.65 3.79 7.80
C LYS A 3 6.04 2.95 6.67
N LEU A 4 4.80 2.52 6.85
CA LEU A 4 4.02 1.73 5.90
C LEU A 4 2.85 2.58 5.40
N TYR A 5 2.72 2.75 4.09
CA TYR A 5 1.52 3.30 3.47
C TYR A 5 0.75 2.17 2.81
N ILE A 6 -0.53 2.01 3.17
CA ILE A 6 -1.42 1.03 2.56
C ILE A 6 -2.51 1.77 1.81
N LYS A 7 -2.76 1.35 0.57
CA LYS A 7 -3.95 1.76 -0.18
C LYS A 7 -4.72 0.54 -0.66
N THR A 8 -5.98 0.49 -0.28
CA THR A 8 -6.88 -0.63 -0.60
C THR A 8 -7.82 -0.26 -1.74
N PHE A 9 -8.06 -1.23 -2.61
CA PHE A 9 -9.11 -1.22 -3.63
C PHE A 9 -9.92 -2.51 -3.52
N GLY A 10 -11.17 -2.47 -3.96
CA GLY A 10 -12.04 -3.64 -3.95
C GLY A 10 -13.18 -3.52 -2.94
N CYS A 11 -13.21 -4.41 -1.96
CA CYS A 11 -14.35 -4.54 -1.03
C CYS A 11 -13.93 -4.56 0.43
N GLN A 12 -14.91 -4.71 1.33
CA GLN A 12 -14.69 -4.76 2.78
C GLN A 12 -13.72 -5.86 3.23
N MET A 13 -13.66 -6.97 2.48
CA MET A 13 -12.71 -8.04 2.75
C MET A 13 -11.26 -7.56 2.54
N ASN A 14 -11.00 -6.80 1.48
CA ASN A 14 -9.67 -6.23 1.24
C ASN A 14 -9.28 -5.23 2.35
N GLU A 15 -10.22 -4.45 2.88
CA GLU A 15 -9.93 -3.54 4.00
C GLU A 15 -9.59 -4.31 5.28
N TYR A 16 -10.32 -5.39 5.56
CA TYR A 16 -10.01 -6.28 6.67
C TYR A 16 -8.62 -6.92 6.51
N ASP A 17 -8.31 -7.42 5.31
CA ASP A 17 -7.01 -8.01 5.00
C ASP A 17 -5.87 -6.98 5.12
N SER A 18 -6.08 -5.74 4.65
CA SER A 18 -5.16 -4.61 4.83
C SER A 18 -4.89 -4.31 6.30
N GLY A 19 -5.92 -4.32 7.15
CA GLY A 19 -5.76 -4.19 8.60
C GLY A 19 -4.91 -5.31 9.21
N LYS A 20 -5.19 -6.56 8.83
CA LYS A 20 -4.40 -7.72 9.29
C LYS A 20 -2.94 -7.66 8.82
N MET A 21 -2.69 -7.24 7.59
CA MET A 21 -1.33 -7.04 7.08
C MET A 21 -0.60 -5.95 7.87
N ALA A 22 -1.27 -4.83 8.20
CA ALA A 22 -0.70 -3.77 9.03
C ALA A 22 -0.32 -4.29 10.43
N ASP A 23 -1.22 -5.03 11.09
CA ASP A 23 -0.96 -5.60 12.43
C ASP A 23 0.23 -6.56 12.41
N LEU A 24 0.33 -7.43 11.40
CA LEU A 24 1.41 -8.39 11.26
C LEU A 24 2.76 -7.71 10.98
N LEU A 25 2.79 -6.71 10.11
CA LEU A 25 4.00 -5.94 9.82
C LEU A 25 4.43 -5.08 11.01
N HIS A 26 3.48 -4.56 11.78
CA HIS A 26 3.76 -3.89 13.04
C HIS A 26 4.40 -4.86 14.04
N ALA A 27 3.81 -6.04 14.24
CA ALA A 27 4.29 -7.02 15.21
C ALA A 27 5.68 -7.60 14.86
N ASN A 28 5.96 -7.85 13.58
CA ASN A 28 7.21 -8.50 13.16
C ASN A 28 8.34 -7.51 12.82
N GLU A 29 8.01 -6.35 12.23
CA GLU A 29 9.02 -5.39 11.73
C GLU A 29 8.93 -4.02 12.43
N GLY A 30 8.00 -3.83 13.36
CA GLY A 30 7.79 -2.55 14.03
C GLY A 30 7.31 -1.45 13.07
N MET A 31 6.69 -1.79 11.94
CA MET A 31 6.21 -0.81 10.98
C MET A 31 5.05 0.00 11.56
N THR A 32 4.95 1.28 11.18
CA THR A 32 3.87 2.18 11.60
C THR A 32 3.18 2.76 10.39
N LEU A 33 1.85 2.92 10.46
CA LEU A 33 1.10 3.47 9.33
C LEU A 33 1.42 4.95 9.11
N THR A 34 1.48 5.34 7.84
CA THR A 34 1.48 6.75 7.41
C THR A 34 0.32 7.01 6.46
N ASN A 35 -0.11 8.27 6.38
CA ASN A 35 -1.23 8.70 5.54
C ASN A 35 -0.78 9.09 4.12
N THR A 36 0.52 9.21 3.88
CA THR A 36 1.07 9.67 2.60
C THR A 36 2.16 8.72 2.09
N PRO A 37 2.19 8.37 0.79
CA PRO A 37 3.22 7.51 0.23
C PRO A 37 4.62 8.15 0.27
N GLU A 38 4.71 9.47 0.27
CA GLU A 38 5.97 10.23 0.35
C GLU A 38 6.73 9.95 1.67
N ASP A 39 5.96 9.78 2.75
CA ASP A 39 6.49 9.48 4.08
C ASP A 39 6.82 8.00 4.28
N ALA A 40 6.40 7.12 3.37
CA ALA A 40 6.51 5.69 3.55
C ALA A 40 7.92 5.15 3.22
N ASP A 41 8.33 4.10 3.91
CA ASP A 41 9.47 3.25 3.54
C ASP A 41 9.01 2.01 2.78
N VAL A 42 7.72 1.65 2.91
CA VAL A 42 7.06 0.57 2.15
C VAL A 42 5.68 1.04 1.73
N VAL A 43 5.33 0.82 0.46
CA VAL A 43 3.98 1.05 -0.08
C VAL A 43 3.33 -0.28 -0.43
N LEU A 44 2.13 -0.53 0.11
CA LEU A 44 1.32 -1.72 -0.15
C LEU A 44 0.03 -1.30 -0.86
N LEU A 45 -0.16 -1.79 -2.09
CA LEU A 45 -1.41 -1.65 -2.82
C LEU A 45 -2.16 -2.99 -2.76
N ASN A 46 -3.32 -3.02 -2.11
CA ASN A 46 -4.14 -4.23 -1.98
C ASN A 46 -5.37 -4.13 -2.89
N THR A 47 -5.67 -5.18 -3.66
CA THR A 47 -6.83 -5.22 -4.57
C THR A 47 -7.37 -6.62 -4.74
N CYS A 48 -8.59 -6.72 -5.26
CA CYS A 48 -9.16 -7.98 -5.73
C CYS A 48 -8.83 -8.22 -7.21
N SER A 49 -8.42 -9.44 -7.57
CA SER A 49 -8.09 -9.83 -8.96
C SER A 49 -9.32 -10.08 -9.85
N ILE A 50 -10.52 -10.14 -9.27
CA ILE A 50 -11.75 -10.48 -10.00
C ILE A 50 -12.59 -9.26 -10.39
N ARG A 51 -12.13 -8.04 -10.07
CA ARG A 51 -12.83 -6.80 -10.44
C ARG A 51 -11.89 -5.88 -11.21
N GLU A 52 -12.04 -5.87 -12.53
CA GLU A 52 -11.25 -5.09 -13.48
C GLU A 52 -11.08 -3.61 -13.06
N LYS A 53 -12.17 -2.92 -12.69
CA LYS A 53 -12.08 -1.52 -12.23
C LYS A 53 -11.23 -1.30 -10.97
N ALA A 54 -11.11 -2.30 -10.10
CA ALA A 54 -10.24 -2.20 -8.93
C ALA A 54 -8.77 -2.36 -9.33
N GLU A 55 -8.50 -3.24 -10.30
CA GLU A 55 -7.18 -3.46 -10.89
C GLU A 55 -6.67 -2.24 -11.67
N ASP A 56 -7.52 -1.62 -12.49
CA ASP A 56 -7.19 -0.39 -13.24
C ASP A 56 -6.72 0.75 -12.32
N LYS A 57 -7.35 0.86 -11.14
CA LYS A 57 -6.97 1.86 -10.13
C LYS A 57 -5.60 1.56 -9.53
N VAL A 58 -5.27 0.30 -9.29
CA VAL A 58 -3.93 -0.11 -8.84
C VAL A 58 -2.89 0.30 -9.87
N PHE A 59 -3.10 0.00 -11.16
CA PHE A 59 -2.14 0.37 -12.20
C PHE A 59 -1.96 1.89 -12.33
N SER A 60 -3.06 2.64 -12.21
CA SER A 60 -3.02 4.11 -12.20
C SER A 60 -2.15 4.66 -11.07
N ASP A 61 -2.31 4.13 -9.85
CA ASP A 61 -1.50 4.56 -8.71
C ASP A 61 -0.07 4.02 -8.76
N LEU A 62 0.15 2.82 -9.31
CA LEU A 62 1.49 2.29 -9.54
C LEU A 62 2.28 3.19 -10.50
N GLY A 63 1.63 3.75 -11.52
CA GLY A 63 2.23 4.75 -12.41
C GLY A 63 2.69 6.01 -11.66
N ARG A 64 1.88 6.51 -10.72
CA ARG A 64 2.24 7.66 -9.86
C ARG A 64 3.39 7.31 -8.90
N LEU A 65 3.34 6.14 -8.28
CA LEU A 65 4.38 5.66 -7.38
C LEU A 65 5.71 5.42 -8.09
N ARG A 66 5.69 5.07 -9.38
CA ARG A 66 6.91 4.95 -10.19
C ARG A 66 7.67 6.26 -10.27
N GLU A 67 6.98 7.39 -10.42
CA GLU A 67 7.62 8.71 -10.38
C GLU A 67 8.16 9.03 -8.98
N LEU A 68 7.41 8.69 -7.92
CA LEU A 68 7.90 8.84 -6.56
C LEU A 68 9.18 8.02 -6.30
N LYS A 69 9.23 6.76 -6.77
CA LYS A 69 10.38 5.87 -6.63
C LYS A 69 11.62 6.36 -7.39
N LYS A 70 11.46 7.09 -8.49
CA LYS A 70 12.60 7.77 -9.14
C LYS A 70 13.25 8.81 -8.22
N ASN A 71 12.44 9.54 -7.46
CA ASN A 71 12.91 10.56 -6.52
C ASN A 71 13.31 9.97 -5.15
N LYS A 72 12.79 8.80 -4.80
CA LYS A 72 13.10 8.05 -3.57
C LYS A 72 13.50 6.61 -3.93
N PRO A 73 14.74 6.37 -4.41
CA PRO A 73 15.15 5.06 -4.95
C PRO A 73 15.11 3.90 -3.95
N ASN A 74 15.16 4.23 -2.65
CA ASN A 74 15.11 3.26 -1.55
C ASN A 74 13.67 2.97 -1.08
N LEU A 75 12.66 3.49 -1.77
CA LEU A 75 11.26 3.12 -1.60
C LEU A 75 10.95 1.77 -2.27
#